data_AF-A0A5C9BHE9-F1
#
_entry.id   AF-A0A5C9BHE9-F1
#
_cell.length_a   1.000
_cell.length_b   1.000
_cell.length_c   1.000
_cell.angle_alpha   90.00
_cell.angle_beta   90.00
_cell.angle_gamma   90.00
#
_symmetry.space_group_name_H-M   'P 1'
#
loop_
_entity.id
_entity.type
_entity.pdbx_description
1 polymer ?
#
loop_
_entity_poly.entity_id
_entity_poly.type
_entity_poly.pdbx_seq_one_letter_code
_entity_poly.pdbx_strand_id
1 'polypeptide(L)'
;AVLLGKYLAAVTWVIPPALIGLSIAVPLTNSGDGWRLWWTMLRLVCLSCPAYGAIYLLLGTVLPRRALVLAVAYTLIFELIVAFVPAVINKLTIQYRLRALLVEWCGLDFPRARPSGVLAFIGDDPAWLHITVLVLLPPILLLASVAILRWSEFSSSAESDV
;
A
#
# COMPACT_ATOMS: atom_id res chain seq x y z
N ALA A 1 -14.76 -13.96 10.78
CA ALA A 1 -14.09 -13.39 11.98
C ALA A 1 -12.58 -13.67 11.99
N VAL A 2 -12.15 -14.93 11.85
CA VAL A 2 -10.72 -15.33 11.96
C VAL A 2 -9.79 -14.56 11.01
N LEU A 3 -10.21 -14.32 9.76
CA LEU A 3 -9.41 -13.63 8.76
C LEU A 3 -9.13 -12.16 9.11
N LEU A 4 -10.15 -11.43 9.57
CA LEU A 4 -10.01 -10.04 10.00
C LEU A 4 -9.13 -9.94 11.25
N GLY A 5 -9.24 -10.90 12.18
CA GLY A 5 -8.34 -10.99 13.33
C GLY A 5 -6.87 -11.21 12.94
N LYS A 6 -6.60 -12.12 11.99
CA LYS A 6 -5.25 -12.36 11.46
C LYS A 6 -4.68 -11.11 10.77
N TYR A 7 -5.52 -10.42 9.99
CA TYR A 7 -5.14 -9.18 9.33
C TYR A 7 -4.75 -8.09 10.34
N LEU A 8 -5.60 -7.82 11.34
CA LEU A 8 -5.33 -6.80 12.35
C LEU A 8 -4.08 -7.13 13.18
N ALA A 9 -3.90 -8.40 13.54
CA ALA A 9 -2.71 -8.84 14.25
C ALA A 9 -1.44 -8.62 13.42
N ALA A 10 -1.46 -8.95 12.13
CA ALA A 10 -0.33 -8.75 11.23
C ALA A 10 0.01 -7.26 11.06
N VAL A 11 -1.00 -6.41 10.83
CA VAL A 11 -0.80 -4.96 10.70
C VAL A 11 -0.21 -4.37 11.98
N THR A 12 -0.75 -4.75 13.13
CA THR A 12 -0.25 -4.28 14.44
C THR A 12 1.19 -4.71 14.69
N TRP A 13 1.59 -5.90 14.23
CA TRP A 13 2.95 -6.42 14.41
C TRP A 13 3.98 -5.74 13.49
N VAL A 14 3.56 -5.23 12.33
CA VAL A 14 4.46 -4.61 11.33
C VAL A 14 4.70 -3.12 11.61
N ILE A 15 3.78 -2.45 12.31
CA ILE A 15 3.94 -1.02 12.64
C ILE A 15 5.20 -0.76 13.48
N PRO A 16 5.48 -1.46 14.60
CA PRO A 16 6.66 -1.20 15.41
C PRO A 16 8.01 -1.29 14.66
N PRO A 17 8.32 -2.37 13.90
CA PRO A 17 9.58 -2.42 13.15
C PRO A 17 9.66 -1.33 12.07
N ALA A 18 8.53 -0.93 11.46
CA ALA A 18 8.51 0.19 10.52
C ALA A 18 8.84 1.53 11.21
N LEU A 19 8.33 1.76 12.42
CA LEU A 19 8.64 2.95 13.22
C LEU A 19 10.10 3.00 13.67
N ILE A 20 10.67 1.85 14.05
CA ILE A 20 12.09 1.74 14.41
C ILE A 20 12.95 2.06 13.18
N GLY A 21 12.65 1.44 12.04
CA GLY A 21 13.37 1.70 10.78
C GLY A 21 13.29 3.18 10.38
N LEU A 22 12.11 3.79 10.51
CA LEU A 22 11.94 5.23 10.27
C LEU A 22 12.80 6.07 11.22
N SER A 23 12.78 5.78 12.52
CA SER A 23 13.52 6.53 13.53
C SER A 23 15.04 6.46 13.32
N ILE A 24 15.53 5.38 12.68
CA ILE A 24 16.93 5.25 12.27
C ILE A 24 17.19 5.99 10.94
N ALA A 25 16.25 5.96 9.99
CA ALA A 25 16.44 6.53 8.65
C ALA A 25 16.45 8.07 8.63
N VAL A 26 15.61 8.74 9.45
CA VAL A 26 15.52 10.21 9.50
C VAL A 26 16.83 10.90 9.88
N PRO A 27 17.56 10.49 10.95
CA PRO A 27 18.83 11.13 11.29
C PRO A 27 19.91 10.90 10.22
N LEU A 28 19.86 9.78 9.47
CA LEU A 28 20.80 9.50 8.39
C LEU A 28 20.62 10.40 7.17
N THR A 29 19.44 11.00 6.99
CA THR A 29 19.12 11.83 5.83
C THR A 29 19.60 13.29 5.95
N ASN A 30 20.22 13.66 7.08
CA ASN A 30 20.81 14.99 7.36
C ASN A 30 20.00 16.17 6.81
N SER A 31 18.67 16.09 6.96
CA SER A 31 17.73 17.08 6.41
C SER A 31 17.47 18.17 7.44
N GLY A 32 17.49 19.44 7.02
CA GLY A 32 17.28 20.60 7.91
C GLY A 32 15.96 20.58 8.70
N ASP A 33 14.93 19.92 8.15
CA ASP A 33 13.59 19.77 8.76
C ASP A 33 13.31 18.29 9.14
N GLY A 34 14.25 17.61 9.80
CA GLY A 34 14.10 16.20 10.18
C GLY A 34 12.81 15.87 10.95
N TRP A 35 12.32 16.80 11.78
CA TRP A 35 11.05 16.64 12.50
C TRP A 35 9.83 16.57 11.58
N ARG A 36 9.76 17.45 10.56
CA ARG A 36 8.65 17.45 9.59
C ARG A 36 8.66 16.16 8.78
N LEU A 37 9.85 15.71 8.37
CA LEU A 37 10.04 14.46 7.62
C LEU A 37 9.67 13.23 8.44
N TRP A 38 10.04 13.19 9.72
CA TRP A 38 9.64 12.11 10.63
C TRP A 38 8.13 12.03 10.77
N TRP A 39 7.46 13.16 10.97
CA TRP A 39 6.01 13.20 11.16
C TRP A 39 5.21 12.84 9.88
N THR A 40 5.68 13.26 8.71
CA THR A 40 5.05 12.87 7.44
C THR A 40 5.24 11.38 7.16
N MET A 41 6.46 10.86 7.33
CA MET A 41 6.74 9.44 7.20
C MET A 41 5.92 8.58 8.16
N LEU A 42 5.76 9.02 9.40
CA LEU A 42 4.94 8.34 10.40
C LEU A 42 3.50 8.13 9.90
N ARG A 43 2.88 9.20 9.39
CA ARG A 43 1.52 9.14 8.83
C ARG A 43 1.47 8.23 7.60
N LEU A 44 2.46 8.32 6.71
CA LEU A 44 2.56 7.48 5.52
C LEU A 44 2.67 5.99 5.87
N VAL A 45 3.45 5.63 6.90
CA VAL A 45 3.56 4.25 7.41
C VAL A 45 2.21 3.76 7.91
N CYS A 46 1.50 4.56 8.70
CA CYS A 46 0.17 4.20 9.19
C CYS A 46 -0.84 3.99 8.06
N LEU A 47 -0.74 4.74 6.95
CA LEU A 47 -1.59 4.57 5.78
C LEU A 47 -1.17 3.38 4.91
N SER A 48 0.13 3.09 4.81
CA SER A 48 0.66 2.06 3.92
C SER A 48 0.48 0.65 4.47
N CYS A 49 0.70 0.45 5.77
CA CYS A 49 0.57 -0.86 6.43
C CYS A 49 -0.77 -1.56 6.16
N PRO A 50 -1.94 -0.92 6.37
CA PRO A 50 -3.22 -1.57 6.09
C PRO A 50 -3.45 -1.81 4.59
N ALA A 51 -3.03 -0.87 3.73
CA ALA A 51 -3.22 -0.99 2.28
C ALA A 51 -2.45 -2.19 1.70
N TYR A 52 -1.15 -2.31 1.99
CA TYR A 52 -0.35 -3.46 1.54
C TYR A 52 -0.77 -4.76 2.22
N GLY A 53 -1.10 -4.71 3.52
CA GLY A 53 -1.58 -5.89 4.25
C GLY A 53 -2.84 -6.49 3.62
N ALA A 54 -3.77 -5.66 3.15
CA ALA A 54 -5.01 -6.13 2.53
C ALA A 54 -4.77 -6.74 1.15
N ILE A 55 -3.86 -6.17 0.34
CA ILE A 55 -3.45 -6.75 -0.95
C ILE A 55 -2.81 -8.11 -0.77
N TYR A 56 -1.82 -8.22 0.12
CA TYR A 56 -1.13 -9.50 0.34
C TYR A 56 -2.07 -10.56 0.91
N LEU A 57 -3.03 -10.16 1.74
CA LEU A 57 -4.05 -11.06 2.23
C LEU A 57 -4.96 -11.55 1.09
N LEU A 58 -5.43 -10.66 0.21
CA LEU A 58 -6.23 -11.03 -0.95
C LEU A 58 -5.49 -12.05 -1.83
N LEU A 59 -4.23 -11.75 -2.18
CA LEU A 59 -3.37 -12.68 -2.94
C LEU A 59 -3.23 -14.03 -2.23
N GLY A 60 -3.07 -14.02 -0.89
CA GLY A 60 -3.00 -15.21 -0.08
C GLY A 60 -4.30 -16.02 -0.04
N THR A 61 -5.46 -15.37 -0.15
CA THR A 61 -6.75 -16.07 -0.24
C THR A 61 -7.02 -16.68 -1.60
N VAL A 62 -6.55 -16.05 -2.68
CA VAL A 62 -6.72 -16.57 -4.04
C VAL A 62 -5.84 -17.80 -4.28
N LEU A 63 -4.60 -17.79 -3.79
CA LEU A 63 -3.63 -18.88 -4.00
C LEU A 63 -2.84 -19.20 -2.72
N PRO A 64 -3.45 -19.91 -1.74
CA PRO A 64 -2.85 -20.13 -0.43
C PRO A 64 -1.51 -20.89 -0.47
N ARG A 65 -1.33 -21.80 -1.44
CA ARG A 65 -0.14 -22.65 -1.55
C ARG A 65 1.12 -21.90 -2.01
N ARG A 66 0.97 -20.75 -2.67
CA ARG A 66 2.07 -19.94 -3.25
C ARG A 66 1.94 -18.44 -2.90
N ALA A 67 1.22 -18.13 -1.82
CA ALA A 67 0.92 -16.77 -1.40
C ALA A 67 2.16 -15.86 -1.32
N LEU A 68 3.26 -16.36 -0.75
CA LEU A 68 4.51 -15.60 -0.61
C LEU A 68 5.11 -15.23 -1.98
N VAL A 69 5.15 -16.18 -2.92
CA VAL A 69 5.73 -15.94 -4.25
C VAL A 69 4.92 -14.89 -5.00
N LEU A 70 3.59 -14.93 -4.88
CA LEU A 70 2.70 -13.95 -5.51
C LEU A 70 2.81 -12.57 -4.88
N ALA A 71 2.92 -12.49 -3.55
CA ALA A 71 3.14 -11.23 -2.87
C ALA A 71 4.43 -10.58 -3.37
N VAL A 72 5.53 -11.33 -3.41
CA VAL A 72 6.82 -10.85 -3.94
C VAL A 72 6.72 -10.47 -5.41
N ALA A 73 6.10 -11.30 -6.25
CA ALA A 73 5.92 -11.02 -7.67
C ALA A 73 5.07 -9.76 -7.90
N TYR A 74 4.00 -9.57 -7.12
CA TYR A 74 3.18 -8.35 -7.17
C TYR A 74 4.01 -7.13 -6.78
N THR A 75 4.73 -7.15 -5.66
CA THR A 75 5.56 -6.01 -5.25
C THR A 75 6.64 -5.70 -6.29
N LEU A 76 7.25 -6.72 -6.88
CA LEU A 76 8.36 -6.52 -7.82
C LEU A 76 7.87 -6.10 -9.22
N ILE A 77 6.74 -6.62 -9.69
CA ILE A 77 6.21 -6.31 -11.03
C ILE A 77 5.30 -5.09 -10.96
N PHE A 78 4.28 -5.12 -10.10
CA PHE A 78 3.26 -4.09 -10.04
C PHE A 78 3.65 -2.86 -9.22
N GLU A 79 4.48 -2.98 -8.19
CA GLU A 79 4.89 -1.79 -7.43
C GLU A 79 6.23 -1.26 -7.93
N LEU A 80 7.21 -2.11 -8.24
CA LEU A 80 8.51 -1.64 -8.70
C LEU A 80 8.51 -1.32 -10.21
N ILE A 81 8.24 -2.28 -11.10
CA ILE A 81 8.33 -2.04 -12.56
C ILE A 81 7.32 -0.98 -13.02
N VAL A 82 6.06 -1.11 -12.60
CA VAL A 82 5.01 -0.15 -13.00
C VAL A 82 5.26 1.25 -12.41
N ALA A 83 5.91 1.38 -11.25
CA ALA A 83 6.26 2.71 -10.73
C ALA A 83 7.26 3.47 -11.60
N PHE A 84 8.02 2.78 -12.46
CA PHE A 84 8.87 3.41 -13.46
C PHE A 84 8.14 3.75 -14.77
N VAL A 85 6.93 3.23 -15.00
CA VAL A 85 6.13 3.50 -16.21
C VAL A 85 5.31 4.79 -16.02
N PRO A 86 5.42 5.78 -16.93
CA PRO A 86 4.75 7.08 -16.75
C PRO A 86 3.20 7.05 -16.81
N ALA A 87 2.61 7.86 -15.93
CA ALA A 87 1.29 8.52 -15.96
C ALA A 87 -0.01 7.72 -15.75
N VAL A 88 -0.28 6.61 -16.46
CA VAL A 88 -1.64 6.02 -16.42
C VAL A 88 -1.73 4.84 -15.46
N ILE A 89 -0.78 3.90 -15.56
CA ILE A 89 -0.79 2.68 -14.73
C ILE A 89 -0.23 2.99 -13.32
N ASN A 90 0.69 3.96 -13.22
CA ASN A 90 1.32 4.33 -11.95
C ASN A 90 0.30 4.82 -10.90
N LYS A 91 -0.79 5.47 -11.35
CA LYS A 91 -1.91 5.91 -10.49
C LYS A 91 -2.62 4.77 -9.74
N LEU A 92 -2.47 3.53 -10.22
CA LEU A 92 -3.02 2.34 -9.58
C LEU A 92 -2.14 1.80 -8.45
N THR A 93 -0.85 2.17 -8.42
CA THR A 93 0.08 1.68 -7.39
C THR A 93 -0.14 2.42 -6.07
N ILE A 94 0.01 1.71 -4.94
CA ILE A 94 -0.06 2.33 -3.62
C ILE A 94 1.15 3.26 -3.43
N GLN A 95 2.32 2.85 -3.93
CA GLN A 95 3.55 3.63 -3.84
C GLN A 95 3.44 5.01 -4.49
N TYR A 96 2.78 5.14 -5.64
CA TYR A 96 2.54 6.44 -6.27
C TYR A 96 1.77 7.40 -5.37
N ARG A 97 0.68 6.91 -4.75
CA ARG A 97 -0.19 7.71 -3.88
C ARG A 97 0.54 8.14 -2.59
N LEU A 98 1.34 7.24 -2.02
CA LEU A 98 2.20 7.56 -0.88
C LEU A 98 3.27 8.59 -1.24
N ARG A 99 3.88 8.48 -2.43
CA ARG A 99 4.87 9.44 -2.92
C ARG A 99 4.26 10.82 -3.16
N ALA A 100 3.06 10.89 -3.73
CA ALA A 100 2.32 12.14 -3.91
C ALA A 100 2.05 12.83 -2.56
N LEU A 101 1.55 12.07 -1.57
CA LEU A 101 1.32 12.56 -0.20
C LEU A 101 2.61 12.99 0.50
N LEU A 102 3.72 12.29 0.26
CA LEU A 102 5.02 12.68 0.78
C LEU A 102 5.43 14.05 0.26
N VAL A 103 5.36 14.26 -1.06
CA VAL A 103 5.75 15.53 -1.69
C VAL A 103 4.90 16.68 -1.15
N GLU A 104 3.57 16.48 -1.10
CA GLU A 104 2.63 17.49 -0.63
C GLU A 104 2.84 17.81 0.86
N TRP A 105 2.90 16.81 1.74
CA TRP A 105 3.03 17.05 3.18
C TRP A 105 4.43 17.49 3.59
N CYS A 106 5.46 17.12 2.83
CA CYS A 106 6.82 17.60 3.05
C CYS A 106 7.01 19.02 2.51
N GLY A 107 6.01 19.64 1.88
CA GLY A 107 6.07 21.01 1.40
C GLY A 107 7.15 21.21 0.34
N LEU A 108 7.44 20.17 -0.44
CA LEU A 108 8.41 20.26 -1.53
C LEU A 108 7.71 20.98 -2.70
N ASP A 109 7.89 22.30 -2.77
CA ASP A 109 7.37 23.13 -3.85
C ASP A 109 8.13 22.85 -5.15
N PHE A 110 7.66 21.86 -5.89
CA PHE A 110 8.06 21.68 -7.27
C PHE A 110 7.32 22.69 -8.14
N PRO A 111 8.01 23.49 -8.98
CA PRO A 111 7.36 24.46 -9.86
C PRO A 111 6.32 23.77 -10.77
N ARG A 112 5.04 23.93 -10.44
CA ARG A 112 3.88 23.39 -11.19
C ARG A 112 3.76 23.93 -12.62
N ALA A 113 4.61 24.88 -13.00
CA ALA A 113 4.59 25.61 -14.26
C ALA A 113 5.35 24.94 -15.42
N ARG A 114 5.93 23.74 -15.24
CA ARG A 114 6.57 23.00 -16.36
C ARG A 114 6.01 21.58 -16.47
N PRO A 115 5.59 21.14 -17.68
CA PRO A 115 5.33 19.74 -17.96
C PRO A 115 6.66 19.01 -18.06
N SER A 116 7.31 18.85 -16.91
CA SER A 116 8.47 17.97 -16.78
C SER A 116 7.96 16.57 -16.48
N GLY A 117 8.60 15.53 -17.01
CA GLY A 117 8.23 14.14 -16.72
C GLY A 117 8.12 13.84 -15.22
N VAL A 118 8.78 14.63 -14.37
CA VAL A 118 8.70 14.60 -12.91
C VAL A 118 7.28 14.84 -12.37
N LEU A 119 6.50 15.74 -12.98
CA LEU A 119 5.11 16.00 -12.55
C LEU A 119 4.20 14.82 -12.87
N ALA A 120 4.47 14.09 -13.96
CA ALA A 120 3.78 12.85 -14.29
C ALA A 120 4.06 11.72 -13.28
N PHE A 121 5.19 11.78 -12.55
CA PHE A 121 5.51 10.85 -11.46
C PHE A 121 4.92 11.25 -10.10
N ILE A 122 4.54 12.51 -9.91
CA ILE A 122 4.03 13.04 -8.64
C ILE A 122 2.49 13.08 -8.62
N GLY A 123 1.86 13.28 -9.78
CA GLY A 123 0.41 13.39 -9.87
C GLY A 123 -0.11 14.76 -9.51
N ASP A 124 -1.24 15.11 -10.12
CA ASP A 124 -1.93 16.40 -9.93
C ASP A 124 -3.22 16.23 -9.12
N ASP A 125 -3.42 15.04 -8.54
CA ASP A 125 -4.62 14.68 -7.80
C ASP A 125 -4.50 15.21 -6.34
N PRO A 126 -5.58 15.71 -5.73
CA PRO A 126 -5.51 16.29 -4.38
C PRO A 126 -5.21 15.22 -3.32
N ALA A 127 -4.42 15.54 -2.27
CA ALA A 127 -4.09 14.63 -1.15
C ALA A 127 -5.29 13.86 -0.59
N TRP A 128 -6.44 14.53 -0.46
CA TRP A 128 -7.66 13.93 0.08
C TRP A 128 -8.13 12.73 -0.76
N LEU A 129 -7.95 12.77 -2.07
CA LEU A 129 -8.28 11.65 -2.96
C LEU A 129 -7.32 10.46 -2.72
N HIS A 130 -6.03 10.73 -2.49
CA HIS A 130 -5.07 9.68 -2.15
C HIS A 130 -5.39 9.03 -0.80
N ILE A 131 -5.68 9.83 0.23
CA ILE A 131 -6.04 9.35 1.56
C ILE A 131 -7.33 8.52 1.53
N THR A 132 -8.39 9.04 0.90
CA THR A 132 -9.67 8.33 0.81
C THR A 132 -9.52 6.99 0.09
N VAL A 133 -8.77 6.93 -1.01
CA VAL A 133 -8.50 5.67 -1.69
C VAL A 133 -7.68 4.72 -0.81
N LEU A 134 -6.65 5.18 -0.11
CA LEU A 134 -5.83 4.33 0.76
C LEU A 134 -6.61 3.81 1.98
N VAL A 135 -7.63 4.53 2.44
CA VAL A 135 -8.49 4.12 3.56
C VAL A 135 -9.62 3.20 3.10
N LEU A 136 -10.18 3.41 1.90
CA LEU A 136 -11.28 2.61 1.34
C LEU A 136 -10.80 1.32 0.68
N LEU A 137 -9.59 1.29 0.12
CA LEU A 137 -9.05 0.11 -0.54
C LEU A 137 -8.93 -1.11 0.41
N PRO A 138 -8.36 -1.00 1.63
CA PRO A 138 -8.27 -2.12 2.55
C PRO A 138 -9.60 -2.81 2.88
N PRO A 139 -10.68 -2.11 3.32
CA PRO A 139 -11.94 -2.78 3.62
C PRO A 139 -12.58 -3.42 2.38
N ILE A 140 -12.46 -2.80 1.20
CA ILE A 140 -12.97 -3.38 -0.06
C ILE A 140 -12.23 -4.68 -0.39
N LEU A 141 -10.89 -4.69 -0.30
CA LEU A 141 -10.09 -5.88 -0.54
C LEU A 141 -10.37 -6.98 0.48
N LEU A 142 -10.56 -6.63 1.76
CA LEU A 142 -10.94 -7.61 2.79
C LEU A 142 -12.31 -8.23 2.53
N LEU A 143 -13.29 -7.45 2.07
CA LEU A 143 -14.59 -7.96 1.65
C LEU A 143 -14.46 -8.93 0.46
N ALA A 144 -13.64 -8.57 -0.53
CA ALA A 144 -13.35 -9.44 -1.67
C ALA A 144 -12.68 -10.76 -1.22
N SER A 145 -11.69 -10.71 -0.33
CA SER A 145 -11.05 -11.90 0.24
C SER A 145 -12.03 -12.82 0.96
N VAL A 146 -12.97 -12.24 1.72
CA VAL A 146 -14.02 -13.01 2.41
C VAL A 146 -14.99 -13.64 1.40
N ALA A 147 -15.36 -12.93 0.34
CA ALA A 147 -16.23 -13.45 -0.70
C ALA A 147 -15.58 -14.64 -1.44
N ILE A 148 -14.31 -14.50 -1.83
CA ILE A 148 -13.54 -15.56 -2.52
C ILE A 148 -13.42 -16.81 -1.65
N LEU A 149 -13.12 -16.65 -0.37
CA LEU A 149 -13.04 -17.79 0.55
C LEU A 149 -14.38 -18.50 0.69
N ARG A 150 -15.47 -17.76 0.88
CA ARG A 150 -16.81 -18.38 0.95
C ARG A 150 -17.14 -19.15 -0.33
N TRP A 151 -16.85 -18.57 -1.49
CA TRP A 151 -17.07 -19.26 -2.78
C TRP A 151 -16.22 -20.54 -2.90
N SER A 152 -14.97 -20.50 -2.45
CA SER A 152 -14.10 -21.69 -2.45
C SER A 152 -14.61 -22.79 -1.50
N GLU A 153 -15.18 -22.42 -0.35
CA GLU A 153 -15.79 -23.36 0.60
C GLU A 153 -17.00 -24.07 -0.03
N PHE A 154 -17.87 -23.34 -0.73
CA PHE A 154 -19.03 -23.94 -1.40
C PHE A 154 -18.65 -24.90 -2.53
N SER A 155 -17.61 -24.59 -3.31
CA SER A 155 -17.14 -25.49 -4.37
C SER A 155 -16.56 -26.79 -3.81
N SER A 156 -15.89 -26.73 -2.66
CA SER A 156 -15.32 -27.93 -2.02
C SER A 156 -16.38 -28.81 -1.38
N SER A 157 -17.49 -28.25 -0.88
CA SER A 157 -18.60 -29.02 -0.33
C SER A 157 -19.43 -29.72 -1.40
N ALA A 158 -19.53 -29.14 -2.60
CA ALA A 158 -20.22 -29.77 -3.73
C ALA A 158 -19.50 -31.03 -4.26
N GLU A 159 -18.18 -31.15 -4.05
CA GLU A 159 -17.39 -32.29 -4.53
C GLU A 159 -17.35 -33.46 -3.53
N SER A 160 -17.75 -33.27 -2.27
CA SER A 160 -17.80 -34.34 -1.27
C SER A 160 -19.13 -35.11 -1.23
N ASP A 161 -20.16 -34.63 -1.95
CA ASP A 161 -21.50 -35.26 -2.02
C ASP A 161 -21.68 -36.16 -3.26
N VAL A 162 -20.61 -36.47 -3.99
CA VAL A 162 -20.57 -37.41 -5.13
C VAL A 162 -19.71 -38.62 -4.78
#